data_AF-A0AAW6XUW7-F1
#
_entry.id   AF-A0AAW6XUW7-F1
#
_cell.length_a   1.000
_cell.length_b   1.000
_cell.length_c   1.000
_cell.angle_alpha   90.00
_cell.angle_beta   90.00
_cell.angle_gamma   90.00
#
_symmetry.space_group_name_H-M   'P 1'
#
loop_
_entity.id
_entity.type
_entity.pdbx_description
1 polymer ?
#
loop_
_entity_poly.entity_id
_entity_poly.type
_entity_poly.pdbx_seq_one_letter_code
_entity_poly.pdbx_strand_id
1 'polypeptide(L)'
;MLRLFVTVLPGLLPLALLTMGLSATLSVGEGRDKPISSRWRLFGLIFGTVAALVFAFLRASVVINQRNFVNLPALCIAVPLDVATIACVGASGKTVAKWRKNPLPLHISNAIGALCLAFTVFYALPDVILQLTIFVDSSTPPFTSDMLLRALGFILGAAAAICISLMVRSLRATASIGAFRIAIILSIIILLIQHLTSLLQIMQGSILLYIDDFSFSILVWLINNAPLMIMAQICVFLIPAFASLVIGFKTPVVGENSAQIRAKRAFKRKSRRSALAALMAAIVVILTLTAGVSLMNIKPTLTPPEPYELHDGVATINFVQISDGHLHRFQYKAKDGTVMRFIIIKKNGGAYGVGLDACENCGDAGYYEKDGKIICRKCDVAINLATIGFKGGCNPIPFPYKAGGGKITIHTADLDVLSSHFK
;
A
#
# COMPACT_ATOMS: atom_id res chain seq x y z
N MET A 1 2.84 13.77 -2.14
CA MET A 1 1.42 13.58 -1.76
C MET A 1 0.86 12.22 -2.15
N LEU A 2 0.69 11.92 -3.45
CA LEU A 2 -0.01 10.70 -3.91
C LEU A 2 0.57 9.41 -3.32
N ARG A 3 1.90 9.26 -3.29
CA ARG A 3 2.59 8.09 -2.70
C ARG A 3 2.07 7.75 -1.31
N LEU A 4 2.10 8.72 -0.39
CA LEU A 4 1.69 8.50 0.99
C LEU A 4 0.19 8.30 1.12
N PHE A 5 -0.63 8.96 0.30
CA PHE A 5 -2.06 8.69 0.26
C PHE A 5 -2.35 7.23 -0.12
N VAL A 6 -1.74 6.75 -1.21
CA VAL A 6 -1.90 5.39 -1.74
C VAL A 6 -1.34 4.32 -0.79
N THR A 7 -0.36 4.66 0.05
CA THR A 7 0.17 3.73 1.07
C THR A 7 -0.64 3.74 2.37
N VAL A 8 -1.05 4.90 2.86
CA VAL A 8 -1.70 5.05 4.18
C VAL A 8 -3.17 4.60 4.14
N LEU A 9 -3.91 4.94 3.08
CA LEU A 9 -5.32 4.56 2.95
C LEU A 9 -5.54 3.04 3.11
N PRO A 10 -4.92 2.16 2.29
CA PRO A 10 -5.08 0.71 2.45
C PRO A 10 -4.55 0.19 3.79
N GLY A 11 -3.50 0.82 4.37
CA GLY A 11 -2.96 0.40 5.66
C GLY A 11 -3.93 0.61 6.84
N LEU A 12 -4.81 1.63 6.76
CA LEU A 12 -5.75 1.95 7.84
C LEU A 12 -7.20 1.53 7.56
N LEU A 13 -7.56 1.28 6.31
CA LEU A 13 -8.93 0.96 5.93
C LEU A 13 -9.47 -0.32 6.60
N PRO A 14 -8.76 -1.47 6.63
CA PRO A 14 -9.25 -2.67 7.32
C PRO A 14 -9.55 -2.41 8.81
N LEU A 15 -8.67 -1.66 9.48
CA LEU A 15 -8.84 -1.27 10.88
C LEU A 15 -10.05 -0.36 11.08
N ALA A 16 -10.25 0.63 10.21
CA ALA A 16 -11.38 1.54 10.29
C ALA A 16 -12.71 0.79 10.08
N LEU A 17 -12.75 -0.14 9.12
CA LEU A 17 -13.90 -1.00 8.86
C LEU A 17 -14.19 -1.97 10.01
N LEU A 18 -13.16 -2.58 10.62
CA LEU A 18 -13.31 -3.44 11.80
C LEU A 18 -13.88 -2.66 12.99
N THR A 19 -13.30 -1.49 13.30
CA THR A 19 -13.76 -0.61 14.38
C THR A 19 -15.22 -0.20 14.18
N MET A 20 -15.57 0.17 12.95
CA MET A 20 -16.94 0.52 12.56
C MET A 20 -17.88 -0.68 12.67
N GLY A 21 -17.49 -1.84 12.16
CA GLY A 21 -18.30 -3.06 12.13
C GLY A 21 -18.60 -3.59 13.53
N LEU A 22 -17.59 -3.65 14.40
CA LEU A 22 -17.77 -4.01 15.79
C LEU A 22 -18.69 -3.00 16.47
N SER A 23 -18.37 -1.70 16.41
CA SER A 23 -19.20 -0.65 17.02
C SER A 23 -20.64 -0.61 16.46
N ALA A 24 -20.88 -1.14 15.27
CA ALA A 24 -22.21 -1.28 14.72
C ALA A 24 -22.99 -2.51 15.23
N THR A 25 -22.31 -3.61 15.55
CA THR A 25 -22.94 -4.91 15.85
C THR A 25 -22.99 -5.23 17.33
N LEU A 26 -21.99 -4.84 18.12
CA LEU A 26 -21.90 -5.17 19.56
C LEU A 26 -22.24 -4.00 20.50
N SER A 27 -22.71 -2.86 19.95
CA SER A 27 -23.16 -1.72 20.76
C SER A 27 -24.65 -1.83 21.09
N VAL A 28 -24.99 -1.47 22.32
CA VAL A 28 -26.37 -1.43 22.81
C VAL A 28 -26.82 0.02 23.01
N GLY A 29 -27.92 0.39 22.34
CA GLY A 29 -28.74 1.58 22.64
C GLY A 29 -28.06 2.96 22.60
N GLU A 30 -28.88 3.99 22.79
CA GLU A 30 -28.47 5.37 23.07
C GLU A 30 -28.96 5.76 24.48
N GLY A 31 -28.25 6.65 25.19
CA GLY A 31 -28.59 7.08 26.56
C GLY A 31 -27.65 6.61 27.67
N ARG A 32 -28.11 6.77 28.94
CA ARG A 32 -27.36 6.45 30.18
C ARG A 32 -27.31 4.95 30.50
N ASP A 33 -28.26 4.17 29.98
CA ASP A 33 -28.34 2.72 30.18
C ASP A 33 -27.42 1.96 29.21
N LYS A 34 -26.14 1.85 29.55
CA LYS A 34 -25.18 1.07 28.76
C LYS A 34 -24.46 0.05 29.64
N PRO A 35 -24.18 -1.17 29.13
CA PRO A 35 -23.32 -2.10 29.84
C PRO A 35 -21.92 -1.51 30.01
N ILE A 36 -21.24 -1.87 31.10
CA ILE A 36 -19.86 -1.43 31.39
C ILE A 36 -18.93 -1.76 30.22
N SER A 37 -19.16 -2.91 29.56
CA SER A 37 -18.37 -3.35 28.41
C SER A 37 -18.55 -2.54 27.13
N SER A 38 -19.48 -1.58 27.08
CA SER A 38 -19.74 -0.75 25.89
C SER A 38 -18.49 0.02 25.44
N ARG A 39 -17.62 0.39 26.38
CA ARG A 39 -16.38 1.14 26.14
C ARG A 39 -15.13 0.27 25.96
N TRP A 40 -15.20 -1.04 26.23
CA TRP A 40 -14.01 -1.91 26.20
C TRP A 40 -13.31 -1.93 24.85
N ARG A 41 -14.06 -1.86 23.75
CA ARG A 41 -13.48 -1.78 22.40
C ARG A 41 -12.71 -0.48 22.14
N LEU A 42 -13.15 0.62 22.74
CA LEU A 42 -12.40 1.87 22.69
C LEU A 42 -11.09 1.72 23.48
N PHE A 43 -11.12 1.08 24.64
CA PHE A 43 -9.90 0.77 25.39
C PHE A 43 -8.97 -0.16 24.61
N GLY A 44 -9.51 -1.18 23.92
CA GLY A 44 -8.74 -2.05 23.03
C GLY A 44 -8.06 -1.27 21.89
N LEU A 45 -8.80 -0.37 21.24
CA LEU A 45 -8.24 0.53 20.22
C LEU A 45 -7.12 1.41 20.79
N ILE A 46 -7.35 2.08 21.93
CA ILE A 46 -6.36 2.93 22.59
C ILE A 46 -5.12 2.13 22.98
N PHE A 47 -5.30 0.98 23.63
CA PHE A 47 -4.19 0.13 24.07
C PHE A 47 -3.37 -0.37 22.87
N GLY A 48 -4.04 -0.86 21.81
CA GLY A 48 -3.38 -1.26 20.58
C GLY A 48 -2.61 -0.11 19.91
N THR A 49 -3.18 1.10 19.90
CA THR A 49 -2.50 2.30 19.35
C THR A 49 -1.27 2.68 20.18
N VAL A 50 -1.38 2.69 21.51
CA VAL A 50 -0.24 2.98 22.40
C VAL A 50 0.86 1.93 22.23
N ALA A 51 0.50 0.64 22.21
CA ALA A 51 1.45 -0.44 21.99
C ALA A 51 2.15 -0.33 20.61
N ALA A 52 1.39 0.03 19.57
CA ALA A 52 1.95 0.25 18.22
C ALA A 52 2.92 1.43 18.17
N LEU A 53 2.61 2.53 18.87
CA LEU A 53 3.48 3.70 18.96
C LEU A 53 4.79 3.37 19.70
N VAL A 54 4.69 2.66 20.83
CA VAL A 54 5.87 2.18 21.58
C VAL A 54 6.71 1.27 20.71
N PHE A 55 6.10 0.31 20.02
CA PHE A 55 6.82 -0.61 19.12
C PHE A 55 7.49 0.11 17.94
N ALA A 56 6.79 1.06 17.31
CA ALA A 56 7.34 1.87 16.23
C ALA A 56 8.54 2.71 16.72
N PHE A 57 8.46 3.28 17.94
CA PHE A 57 9.56 4.02 18.56
C PHE A 57 10.77 3.14 18.87
N LEU A 58 10.55 1.95 19.46
CA LEU A 58 11.62 0.99 19.76
C LEU A 58 12.33 0.51 18.48
N ARG A 59 11.57 0.33 17.39
CA ARG A 59 12.13 -0.02 16.09
C ARG A 59 12.90 1.14 15.45
N ALA A 60 12.37 2.36 15.53
CA ALA A 60 13.07 3.56 15.05
C ALA A 60 14.38 3.80 15.82
N SER A 61 14.41 3.40 17.10
CA SER A 61 15.59 3.50 17.98
C SER A 61 16.55 2.30 17.88
N VAL A 62 16.34 1.38 16.94
CA VAL A 62 17.19 0.18 16.71
C VAL A 62 17.27 -0.75 17.95
N VAL A 63 16.34 -0.62 18.90
CA VAL A 63 16.23 -1.54 20.05
C VAL A 63 15.66 -2.89 19.58
N ILE A 64 14.72 -2.84 18.64
CA ILE A 64 14.15 -4.04 18.01
C ILE A 64 14.61 -4.11 16.56
N ASN A 65 15.53 -5.04 16.29
CA ASN A 65 16.12 -5.23 14.96
C ASN A 65 15.26 -6.09 14.04
N GLN A 66 14.45 -7.00 14.59
CA GLN A 66 13.65 -7.94 13.80
C GLN A 66 12.15 -7.75 14.08
N ARG A 67 11.44 -7.23 13.07
CA ARG A 67 9.98 -7.07 13.12
C ARG A 67 9.26 -8.40 13.34
N ASN A 68 9.73 -9.46 12.69
CA ASN A 68 9.09 -10.78 12.71
C ASN A 68 9.02 -11.37 14.13
N PHE A 69 9.98 -11.06 14.99
CA PHE A 69 10.00 -11.53 16.38
C PHE A 69 8.79 -11.07 17.18
N VAL A 70 8.32 -9.84 16.92
CA VAL A 70 7.15 -9.26 17.61
C VAL A 70 5.85 -9.56 16.87
N ASN A 71 5.89 -9.55 15.54
CA ASN A 71 4.72 -9.79 14.72
C ASN A 71 4.22 -11.24 14.78
N LEU A 72 5.12 -12.22 14.88
CA LEU A 72 4.75 -13.63 14.94
C LEU A 72 3.81 -13.95 16.12
N PRO A 73 4.16 -13.68 17.39
CA PRO A 73 3.26 -13.94 18.51
C PRO A 73 1.97 -13.11 18.44
N ALA A 74 2.04 -11.87 17.93
CA ALA A 74 0.86 -11.04 17.75
C ALA A 74 -0.15 -11.66 16.76
N LEU A 75 0.33 -12.20 15.64
CA LEU A 75 -0.50 -12.86 14.64
C LEU A 75 -1.02 -14.22 15.11
N CYS A 76 -0.23 -14.99 15.87
CA CYS A 76 -0.69 -16.22 16.52
C CYS A 76 -1.88 -15.99 17.46
N ILE A 77 -2.00 -14.79 18.05
CA ILE A 77 -3.13 -14.40 18.89
C ILE A 77 -4.26 -13.76 18.05
N ALA A 78 -3.93 -12.95 17.05
CA ALA A 78 -4.90 -12.27 16.20
C ALA A 78 -5.77 -13.25 15.41
N VAL A 79 -5.18 -14.30 14.82
CA VAL A 79 -5.93 -15.28 14.00
C VAL A 79 -7.05 -15.98 14.78
N PRO A 80 -6.81 -16.58 15.98
CA PRO A 80 -7.90 -17.09 16.82
C PRO A 80 -8.92 -16.04 17.24
N LEU A 81 -8.47 -14.81 17.52
CA LEU A 81 -9.37 -13.70 17.89
C LEU A 81 -10.30 -13.31 16.74
N ASP A 82 -9.84 -13.35 15.49
CA ASP A 82 -10.69 -13.08 14.32
C ASP A 82 -11.79 -14.12 14.19
N VAL A 83 -11.46 -15.42 14.35
CA VAL A 83 -12.44 -16.52 14.36
C VAL A 83 -13.46 -16.33 15.49
N ALA A 84 -12.99 -16.03 16.70
CA ALA A 84 -13.86 -15.76 17.84
C ALA A 84 -14.75 -14.52 17.61
N THR A 85 -14.22 -13.50 16.95
CA THR A 85 -14.94 -12.27 16.61
C THR A 85 -16.03 -12.52 15.56
N ILE A 86 -15.76 -13.36 14.55
CA ILE A 86 -16.77 -13.81 13.57
C ILE A 86 -17.95 -14.47 14.30
N ALA A 87 -17.67 -15.39 15.22
CA ALA A 87 -18.71 -16.05 16.03
C ALA A 87 -19.51 -15.05 16.88
N CYS A 88 -18.83 -14.09 17.54
CA CYS A 88 -19.48 -13.04 18.32
C CYS A 88 -20.39 -12.14 17.47
N VAL A 89 -19.94 -11.73 16.29
CA VAL A 89 -20.73 -10.92 15.36
C VAL A 89 -21.92 -11.71 14.81
N GLY A 90 -21.75 -13.00 14.51
CA GLY A 90 -22.83 -13.89 14.10
C GLY A 90 -23.93 -14.00 15.17
N ALA A 91 -23.54 -14.16 16.44
CA ALA A 91 -24.46 -14.25 17.57
C ALA A 91 -25.03 -12.90 18.05
N SER A 92 -24.47 -11.78 17.59
CA SER A 92 -24.76 -10.41 18.08
C SER A 92 -26.25 -10.07 18.17
N GLY A 93 -27.08 -10.53 17.23
CA GLY A 93 -28.53 -10.26 17.25
C GLY A 93 -29.22 -10.82 18.49
N LYS A 94 -28.85 -12.02 18.94
CA LYS A 94 -29.39 -12.63 20.17
C LYS A 94 -28.76 -12.01 21.41
N THR A 95 -27.43 -11.84 21.37
CA THR A 95 -26.64 -11.32 22.50
C THR A 95 -27.03 -9.89 22.88
N VAL A 96 -27.17 -9.01 21.89
CA VAL A 96 -27.57 -7.62 22.10
C VAL A 96 -29.04 -7.52 22.52
N ALA A 97 -29.93 -8.36 21.99
CA ALA A 97 -31.35 -8.32 22.37
C ALA A 97 -31.59 -8.79 23.83
N LYS A 98 -30.81 -9.78 24.30
CA LYS A 98 -30.99 -10.39 25.63
C LYS A 98 -30.10 -9.81 26.73
N TRP A 99 -29.32 -8.76 26.45
CA TRP A 99 -28.27 -8.28 27.36
C TRP A 99 -28.76 -7.90 28.77
N ARG A 100 -29.98 -7.36 28.90
CA ARG A 100 -30.55 -7.03 30.22
C ARG A 100 -30.87 -8.28 31.05
N LYS A 101 -31.22 -9.39 30.39
CA LYS A 101 -31.54 -10.66 31.05
C LYS A 101 -30.29 -11.49 31.32
N ASN A 102 -29.34 -11.47 30.39
CA ASN A 102 -28.06 -12.16 30.53
C ASN A 102 -26.94 -11.28 29.93
N PRO A 103 -26.21 -10.50 30.75
CA PRO A 103 -25.20 -9.58 30.27
C PRO A 103 -23.87 -10.26 29.92
N LEU A 104 -23.60 -11.45 30.47
CA LEU A 104 -22.32 -12.14 30.34
C LEU A 104 -21.89 -12.38 28.88
N PRO A 105 -22.75 -12.92 27.97
CA PRO A 105 -22.35 -13.12 26.58
C PRO A 105 -21.98 -11.82 25.87
N LEU A 106 -22.62 -10.70 26.23
CA LEU A 106 -22.30 -9.40 25.64
C LEU A 106 -20.97 -8.85 26.16
N HIS A 107 -20.66 -9.07 27.44
CA HIS A 107 -19.35 -8.72 28.00
C HIS A 107 -18.23 -9.53 27.33
N ILE A 108 -18.42 -10.84 27.17
CA ILE A 108 -17.47 -11.72 26.46
C ILE A 108 -17.29 -11.25 25.01
N SER A 109 -18.36 -10.99 24.27
CA SER A 109 -18.24 -10.50 22.88
C SER A 109 -17.54 -9.14 22.79
N ASN A 110 -17.77 -8.23 23.75
CA ASN A 110 -17.05 -6.95 23.78
C ASN A 110 -15.58 -7.11 24.18
N ALA A 111 -15.24 -8.06 25.05
CA ALA A 111 -13.85 -8.36 25.40
C ALA A 111 -13.09 -8.96 24.21
N ILE A 112 -13.66 -9.95 23.53
CA ILE A 112 -13.09 -10.54 22.31
C ILE A 112 -12.93 -9.48 21.23
N GLY A 113 -13.95 -8.65 21.00
CA GLY A 113 -13.86 -7.55 20.04
C GLY A 113 -12.84 -6.48 20.42
N ALA A 114 -12.62 -6.23 21.72
CA ALA A 114 -11.59 -5.30 22.19
C ALA A 114 -10.18 -5.86 21.97
N LEU A 115 -9.97 -7.14 22.26
CA LEU A 115 -8.69 -7.82 22.01
C LEU A 115 -8.39 -7.91 20.51
N CYS A 116 -9.37 -8.30 19.68
CA CYS A 116 -9.23 -8.33 18.22
C CYS A 116 -8.82 -6.96 17.68
N LEU A 117 -9.46 -5.87 18.14
CA LEU A 117 -9.04 -4.51 17.80
C LEU A 117 -7.62 -4.21 18.27
N ALA A 118 -7.29 -4.49 19.53
CA ALA A 118 -5.96 -4.20 20.08
C ALA A 118 -4.84 -4.86 19.25
N PHE A 119 -4.98 -6.15 18.94
CA PHE A 119 -3.99 -6.89 18.15
C PHE A 119 -3.96 -6.48 16.68
N THR A 120 -5.12 -6.20 16.07
CA THR A 120 -5.18 -5.71 14.67
C THR A 120 -4.50 -4.34 14.56
N VAL A 121 -4.77 -3.42 15.49
CA VAL A 121 -4.12 -2.09 15.53
C VAL A 121 -2.63 -2.25 15.76
N PHE A 122 -2.24 -3.06 16.75
CA PHE A 122 -0.85 -3.31 17.07
C PHE A 122 -0.06 -3.85 15.87
N TYR A 123 -0.67 -4.75 15.09
CA TYR A 123 -0.04 -5.33 13.91
C TYR A 123 0.05 -4.36 12.72
N ALA A 124 -1.04 -3.65 12.43
CA ALA A 124 -1.16 -2.83 11.21
C ALA A 124 -0.55 -1.42 11.35
N LEU A 125 -0.73 -0.77 12.51
CA LEU A 125 -0.39 0.64 12.68
C LEU A 125 1.12 0.96 12.63
N PRO A 126 2.05 0.10 13.10
CA PRO A 126 3.48 0.38 13.03
C PRO A 126 3.98 0.63 11.59
N ASP A 127 3.47 -0.11 10.61
CA ASP A 127 3.87 0.09 9.20
C ASP A 127 3.42 1.43 8.65
N VAL A 128 2.26 1.89 9.10
CA VAL A 128 1.74 3.22 8.74
C VAL A 128 2.56 4.29 9.44
N ILE A 129 2.84 4.15 10.75
CA ILE A 129 3.68 5.10 11.51
C ILE A 129 5.07 5.21 10.89
N LEU A 130 5.68 4.11 10.46
CA LEU A 130 7.00 4.12 9.85
C LEU A 130 7.04 4.86 8.51
N GLN A 131 5.90 5.11 7.85
CA GLN A 131 5.88 6.01 6.69
C GLN A 131 6.21 7.46 7.06
N LEU A 132 6.08 7.85 8.33
CA LEU A 132 6.47 9.18 8.82
C LEU A 132 7.98 9.41 8.72
N THR A 133 8.81 8.35 8.69
CA THR A 133 10.26 8.50 8.51
C THR A 133 10.62 9.02 7.13
N ILE A 134 9.73 8.85 6.14
CA ILE A 134 9.91 9.35 4.77
C ILE A 134 9.61 10.85 4.67
N PHE A 135 9.11 11.50 5.73
CA PHE A 135 8.73 12.92 5.68
C PHE A 135 9.95 13.84 5.58
N VAL A 136 10.99 13.55 6.36
CA VAL A 136 12.19 14.38 6.45
C VAL A 136 13.29 13.67 5.67
N ASP A 137 13.69 14.26 4.56
CA ASP A 137 14.91 13.85 3.88
C ASP A 137 16.09 14.55 4.56
N SER A 138 16.99 13.76 5.15
CA SER A 138 18.17 14.24 5.90
C SER A 138 19.08 15.16 5.07
N SER A 139 18.94 15.14 3.74
CA SER A 139 19.71 15.94 2.81
C SER A 139 19.08 17.31 2.48
N THR A 140 17.91 17.64 3.02
CA THR A 140 17.19 18.89 2.74
C THR A 140 16.78 19.62 4.02
N PRO A 141 16.59 20.95 4.00
CA PRO A 141 16.04 21.68 5.14
C PRO A 141 14.71 21.08 5.64
N PRO A 142 14.41 21.15 6.94
CA PRO A 142 13.24 20.47 7.52
C PRO A 142 11.89 21.01 7.04
N PHE A 143 11.82 22.15 6.35
CA PHE A 143 10.58 22.73 5.85
C PHE A 143 10.64 22.94 4.33
N THR A 144 10.30 21.90 3.57
CA THR A 144 10.18 21.95 2.11
C THR A 144 8.73 21.76 1.66
N SER A 145 8.38 22.26 0.47
CA SER A 145 7.09 21.98 -0.18
C SER A 145 6.84 20.49 -0.32
N ASP A 146 7.89 19.71 -0.58
CA ASP A 146 7.83 18.26 -0.67
C ASP A 146 7.46 17.59 0.66
N MET A 147 8.02 18.05 1.78
CA MET A 147 7.60 17.58 3.11
C MET A 147 6.12 17.89 3.35
N LEU A 148 5.66 19.11 3.04
CA LEU A 148 4.26 19.48 3.24
C LEU A 148 3.32 18.61 2.40
N LEU A 149 3.66 18.37 1.12
CA LEU A 149 2.92 17.47 0.25
C LEU A 149 2.94 16.03 0.75
N ARG A 150 4.03 15.58 1.38
CA ARG A 150 4.11 14.26 2.00
C ARG A 150 3.18 14.16 3.21
N ALA A 151 3.27 15.10 4.15
CA ALA A 151 2.42 15.19 5.32
C ALA A 151 0.93 15.26 4.96
N LEU A 152 0.57 16.09 3.96
CA LEU A 152 -0.79 16.19 3.45
C LEU A 152 -1.29 14.85 2.90
N GLY A 153 -0.47 14.13 2.13
CA GLY A 153 -0.83 12.81 1.60
C GLY A 153 -1.14 11.79 2.70
N PHE A 154 -0.36 11.80 3.79
CA PHE A 154 -0.59 10.95 4.95
C PHE A 154 -1.89 11.29 5.67
N ILE A 155 -2.11 12.58 6.00
CA ILE A 155 -3.32 13.05 6.68
C ILE A 155 -4.56 12.73 5.85
N LEU A 156 -4.52 13.00 4.53
CA LEU A 156 -5.61 12.68 3.63
C LEU A 156 -5.88 11.17 3.55
N GLY A 157 -4.84 10.33 3.54
CA GLY A 157 -5.00 8.87 3.53
C GLY A 157 -5.69 8.36 4.80
N ALA A 158 -5.26 8.84 5.96
CA ALA A 158 -5.86 8.49 7.24
C ALA A 158 -7.30 9.02 7.38
N ALA A 159 -7.52 10.28 7.00
CA ALA A 159 -8.86 10.89 6.98
C ALA A 159 -9.79 10.16 6.02
N ALA A 160 -9.32 9.76 4.83
CA ALA A 160 -10.09 9.01 3.87
C ALA A 160 -10.53 7.63 4.43
N ALA A 161 -9.64 6.89 5.11
CA ALA A 161 -9.99 5.62 5.74
C ALA A 161 -11.14 5.78 6.77
N ILE A 162 -11.06 6.83 7.61
CA ILE A 162 -12.11 7.16 8.59
C ILE A 162 -13.41 7.56 7.87
N CYS A 163 -13.35 8.49 6.92
CA CYS A 163 -14.51 8.96 6.16
C CYS A 163 -15.21 7.80 5.43
N ILE A 164 -14.47 6.93 4.76
CA ILE A 164 -14.99 5.73 4.11
C ILE A 164 -15.71 4.82 5.10
N SER A 165 -15.13 4.57 6.28
CA SER A 165 -15.79 3.78 7.31
C SER A 165 -17.10 4.42 7.79
N LEU A 166 -17.15 5.76 7.91
CA LEU A 166 -18.37 6.49 8.30
C LEU A 166 -19.43 6.49 7.18
N MET A 167 -19.02 6.58 5.92
CA MET A 167 -19.91 6.43 4.76
C MET A 167 -20.59 5.05 4.78
N VAL A 168 -19.82 3.99 5.01
CA VAL A 168 -20.36 2.63 5.16
C VAL A 168 -21.24 2.50 6.40
N ARG A 169 -20.84 3.11 7.53
CA ARG A 169 -21.63 3.11 8.78
C ARG A 169 -23.04 3.68 8.58
N SER A 170 -23.20 4.64 7.68
CA SER A 170 -24.50 5.25 7.39
C SER A 170 -25.56 4.24 6.90
N LEU A 171 -25.13 3.10 6.34
CA LEU A 171 -25.99 1.99 5.92
C LEU A 171 -26.63 1.26 7.10
N ARG A 172 -26.05 1.30 8.29
CA ARG A 172 -26.61 0.66 9.49
C ARG A 172 -28.05 1.11 9.76
N ALA A 173 -28.36 2.37 9.46
CA ALA A 173 -29.66 2.97 9.72
C ALA A 173 -30.69 2.74 8.60
N THR A 174 -30.29 2.20 7.45
CA THR A 174 -31.13 2.13 6.25
C THR A 174 -31.19 0.74 5.61
N ALA A 175 -30.15 -0.06 5.75
CA ALA A 175 -30.09 -1.45 5.29
C ALA A 175 -30.77 -2.39 6.28
N SER A 176 -31.08 -3.61 5.84
CA SER A 176 -31.52 -4.66 6.74
C SER A 176 -30.38 -5.06 7.70
N ILE A 177 -30.74 -5.35 8.95
CA ILE A 177 -29.79 -5.78 9.99
C ILE A 177 -29.01 -7.03 9.53
N GLY A 178 -29.69 -7.96 8.84
CA GLY A 178 -29.10 -9.17 8.28
C GLY A 178 -28.03 -8.88 7.23
N ALA A 179 -28.34 -8.07 6.20
CA ALA A 179 -27.40 -7.75 5.12
C ALA A 179 -26.16 -7.00 5.66
N PHE A 180 -26.37 -6.06 6.57
CA PHE A 180 -25.26 -5.31 7.18
C PHE A 180 -24.37 -6.21 8.04
N ARG A 181 -24.96 -7.14 8.81
CA ARG A 181 -24.22 -8.14 9.59
C ARG A 181 -23.43 -9.10 8.70
N ILE A 182 -24.01 -9.57 7.60
CA ILE A 182 -23.32 -10.44 6.63
C ILE A 182 -22.10 -9.72 6.05
N ALA A 183 -22.22 -8.46 5.65
CA ALA A 183 -21.09 -7.68 5.14
C ALA A 183 -19.96 -7.53 6.17
N ILE A 184 -20.29 -7.32 7.46
CA ILE A 184 -19.28 -7.26 8.53
C ILE A 184 -18.58 -8.61 8.71
N ILE A 185 -19.34 -9.72 8.71
CA ILE A 185 -18.76 -11.07 8.81
C ILE A 185 -17.80 -11.33 7.64
N LEU A 186 -18.22 -11.04 6.41
CA LEU A 186 -17.37 -11.19 5.23
C LEU A 186 -16.12 -10.30 5.31
N SER A 187 -16.26 -9.06 5.80
CA SER A 187 -15.14 -8.14 6.02
C SER A 187 -14.12 -8.69 7.04
N ILE A 188 -14.57 -9.34 8.11
CA ILE A 188 -13.71 -9.96 9.11
C ILE A 188 -13.11 -11.28 8.57
N ILE A 189 -13.82 -12.04 7.75
CA ILE A 189 -13.25 -13.22 7.06
C ILE A 189 -12.09 -12.79 6.15
N ILE A 190 -12.25 -11.71 5.40
CA ILE A 190 -11.17 -11.18 4.56
C ILE A 190 -9.98 -10.73 5.43
N LEU A 191 -10.22 -10.09 6.58
CA LEU A 191 -9.18 -9.74 7.55
C LEU A 191 -8.46 -10.98 8.12
N LEU A 192 -9.22 -12.03 8.46
CA LEU A 192 -8.68 -13.32 8.92
C LEU A 192 -7.75 -13.92 7.86
N ILE A 193 -8.13 -13.90 6.58
CA ILE A 193 -7.27 -14.40 5.51
C ILE A 193 -6.00 -13.53 5.43
N GLN A 194 -6.09 -12.20 5.56
CA GLN A 194 -4.91 -11.33 5.58
C GLN A 194 -3.96 -11.68 6.73
N HIS A 195 -4.46 -11.78 7.97
CA HIS A 195 -3.66 -12.16 9.13
C HIS A 195 -3.05 -13.56 8.99
N LEU A 196 -3.81 -14.53 8.47
CA LEU A 196 -3.34 -15.88 8.23
C LEU A 196 -2.24 -15.92 7.15
N THR A 197 -2.42 -15.21 6.04
CA THR A 197 -1.42 -15.05 4.98
C THR A 197 -0.13 -14.46 5.56
N SER A 198 -0.23 -13.40 6.36
CA SER A 198 0.95 -12.79 7.00
C SER A 198 1.63 -13.72 8.01
N LEU A 199 0.86 -14.50 8.77
CA LEU A 199 1.41 -15.48 9.71
C LEU A 199 2.18 -16.57 8.97
N LEU A 200 1.57 -17.16 7.94
CA LEU A 200 2.19 -18.21 7.12
C LEU A 200 3.42 -17.69 6.37
N GLN A 201 3.38 -16.45 5.87
CA GLN A 201 4.54 -15.81 5.24
C GLN A 201 5.74 -15.72 6.20
N ILE A 202 5.51 -15.30 7.45
CA ILE A 202 6.58 -15.21 8.46
C ILE A 202 7.07 -16.60 8.85
N MET A 203 6.17 -17.57 9.06
CA MET A 203 6.55 -18.93 9.45
C MET A 203 7.36 -19.65 8.36
N GLN A 204 6.95 -19.54 7.10
CA GLN A 204 7.69 -20.08 5.95
C GLN A 204 9.04 -19.38 5.79
N GLY A 205 9.08 -18.05 5.82
CA GLY A 205 10.32 -17.28 5.66
C GLY A 205 11.32 -17.44 6.81
N SER A 206 10.85 -17.86 7.97
CA SER A 206 11.67 -18.14 9.16
C SER A 206 11.96 -19.64 9.34
N ILE A 207 11.55 -20.49 8.39
CA ILE A 207 11.76 -21.95 8.42
C ILE A 207 11.10 -22.62 9.66
N LEU A 208 10.04 -22.02 10.22
CA LEU A 208 9.26 -22.65 11.31
C LEU A 208 8.26 -23.67 10.78
N LEU A 209 7.86 -23.57 9.52
CA LEU A 209 6.87 -24.43 8.89
C LEU A 209 7.25 -24.59 7.43
N TYR A 210 7.23 -25.83 6.94
CA TYR A 210 7.42 -26.15 5.53
C TYR A 210 6.08 -26.49 4.91
N ILE A 211 5.65 -25.69 3.93
CA ILE A 211 4.40 -25.85 3.21
C ILE A 211 4.67 -26.61 1.90
N ASP A 212 3.74 -27.47 1.47
CA ASP A 212 3.79 -28.15 0.17
C ASP A 212 3.66 -27.16 -1.02
N ASP A 213 4.06 -27.57 -2.22
CA ASP A 213 4.11 -26.70 -3.41
C ASP A 213 2.76 -26.06 -3.76
N PHE A 214 1.65 -26.79 -3.56
CA PHE A 214 0.31 -26.30 -3.86
C PHE A 214 -0.10 -25.21 -2.86
N SER A 215 0.01 -25.50 -1.57
CA SER A 215 -0.30 -24.54 -0.51
C SER A 215 0.63 -23.32 -0.54
N PHE A 216 1.90 -23.51 -0.92
CA PHE A 216 2.86 -22.42 -1.13
C PHE A 216 2.46 -21.54 -2.32
N SER A 217 2.00 -22.12 -3.43
CA SER A 217 1.50 -21.37 -4.59
C SER A 217 0.29 -20.51 -4.23
N ILE A 218 -0.62 -21.03 -3.39
CA ILE A 218 -1.75 -20.25 -2.85
C ILE A 218 -1.24 -19.10 -1.97
N LEU A 219 -0.28 -19.35 -1.09
CA LEU A 219 0.31 -18.32 -0.23
C LEU A 219 0.93 -17.19 -1.05
N VAL A 220 1.72 -17.53 -2.08
CA VAL A 220 2.33 -16.55 -3.00
C VAL A 220 1.26 -15.76 -3.75
N TRP A 221 0.19 -16.42 -4.22
CA TRP A 221 -0.92 -15.74 -4.87
C TRP A 221 -1.60 -14.74 -3.92
N LEU A 222 -1.86 -15.12 -2.66
CA LEU A 222 -2.44 -14.24 -1.65
C LEU A 222 -1.55 -13.04 -1.34
N ILE A 223 -0.24 -13.25 -1.19
CA ILE A 223 0.74 -12.17 -0.96
C ILE A 223 0.74 -11.19 -2.14
N ASN A 224 0.81 -11.70 -3.38
CA ASN A 224 0.84 -10.86 -4.58
C ASN A 224 -0.48 -10.12 -4.85
N ASN A 225 -1.60 -10.66 -4.36
CA ASN A 225 -2.92 -10.08 -4.52
C ASN A 225 -3.46 -9.40 -3.25
N ALA A 226 -2.58 -9.01 -2.30
CA ALA A 226 -3.01 -8.29 -1.10
C ALA A 226 -3.89 -7.04 -1.38
N PRO A 227 -3.64 -6.21 -2.42
CA PRO A 227 -4.54 -5.10 -2.77
C PRO A 227 -5.96 -5.55 -3.16
N LEU A 228 -6.10 -6.72 -3.78
CA LEU A 228 -7.41 -7.30 -4.14
C LEU A 228 -8.22 -7.61 -2.88
N MET A 229 -7.58 -8.07 -1.81
CA MET A 229 -8.24 -8.35 -0.54
C MET A 229 -8.82 -7.08 0.08
N ILE A 230 -8.09 -5.96 0.02
CA ILE A 230 -8.57 -4.66 0.54
C ILE A 230 -9.73 -4.13 -0.32
N MET A 231 -9.65 -4.26 -1.65
CA MET A 231 -10.77 -3.93 -2.54
C MET A 231 -12.01 -4.82 -2.25
N ALA A 232 -11.82 -6.13 -2.07
CA ALA A 232 -12.90 -7.04 -1.70
C ALA A 232 -13.52 -6.63 -0.36
N GLN A 233 -12.71 -6.22 0.62
CA GLN A 233 -13.15 -5.84 1.96
C GLN A 233 -14.06 -4.60 1.98
N ILE A 234 -13.90 -3.65 1.06
CA ILE A 234 -14.86 -2.56 0.90
C ILE A 234 -16.07 -2.98 0.05
N CYS A 235 -15.88 -3.81 -0.97
CA CYS A 235 -16.93 -4.27 -1.88
C CYS A 235 -18.01 -5.12 -1.20
N VAL A 236 -17.70 -5.86 -0.12
CA VAL A 236 -18.73 -6.59 0.64
C VAL A 236 -19.82 -5.67 1.21
N PHE A 237 -19.53 -4.38 1.41
CA PHE A 237 -20.52 -3.39 1.86
C PHE A 237 -21.46 -2.91 0.74
N LEU A 238 -21.25 -3.33 -0.51
CA LEU A 238 -22.24 -3.16 -1.58
C LEU A 238 -23.49 -4.03 -1.34
N ILE A 239 -23.36 -5.13 -0.57
CA ILE A 239 -24.49 -5.98 -0.17
C ILE A 239 -25.53 -5.18 0.63
N PRO A 240 -25.19 -4.55 1.78
CA PRO A 240 -26.12 -3.68 2.49
C PRO A 240 -26.45 -2.40 1.74
N ALA A 241 -25.59 -1.89 0.84
CA ALA A 241 -25.93 -0.75 -0.01
C ALA A 241 -27.10 -1.08 -0.95
N PHE A 242 -27.03 -2.22 -1.63
CA PHE A 242 -28.11 -2.71 -2.48
C PHE A 242 -29.39 -2.98 -1.68
N ALA A 243 -29.27 -3.64 -0.53
CA ALA A 243 -30.42 -3.86 0.36
C ALA A 243 -31.05 -2.53 0.81
N SER A 244 -30.23 -1.53 1.17
CA SER A 244 -30.69 -0.18 1.51
C SER A 244 -31.46 0.46 0.37
N LEU A 245 -30.96 0.38 -0.87
CA LEU A 245 -31.67 0.90 -2.06
C LEU A 245 -33.03 0.23 -2.26
N VAL A 246 -33.07 -1.10 -2.23
CA VAL A 246 -34.31 -1.88 -2.43
C VAL A 246 -35.35 -1.49 -1.38
N ILE A 247 -34.96 -1.41 -0.11
CA ILE A 247 -35.85 -0.99 0.98
C ILE A 247 -36.33 0.46 0.75
N GLY A 248 -35.43 1.37 0.36
CA GLY A 248 -35.78 2.76 0.07
C GLY A 248 -36.75 2.93 -1.10
N PHE A 249 -36.60 2.12 -2.17
CA PHE A 249 -37.53 2.13 -3.29
C PHE A 249 -38.89 1.54 -2.92
N LYS A 250 -38.92 0.44 -2.15
CA LYS A 250 -40.15 -0.23 -1.72
C LYS A 250 -40.92 0.52 -0.63
N THR A 251 -40.32 1.51 0.04
CA THR A 251 -41.01 2.27 1.11
C THR A 251 -42.04 3.24 0.50
N PRO A 252 -43.36 3.01 0.69
CA PRO A 252 -44.39 3.92 0.18
C PRO A 252 -44.43 5.19 1.03
N VAL A 253 -44.62 6.33 0.38
CA VAL A 253 -44.66 7.65 1.04
C VAL A 253 -46.11 8.02 1.36
N VAL A 254 -46.75 7.18 2.18
CA VAL A 254 -48.14 7.34 2.63
C VAL A 254 -48.15 7.27 4.16
N GLY A 255 -48.96 8.08 4.83
CA GLY A 255 -49.09 8.08 6.28
C GLY A 255 -50.28 8.92 6.73
N GLU A 256 -50.75 8.69 7.95
CA GLU A 256 -51.96 9.33 8.50
C GLU A 256 -51.72 10.80 8.89
N ASN A 257 -50.46 11.15 9.23
CA ASN A 257 -50.06 12.49 9.64
C ASN A 257 -48.87 12.98 8.79
N SER A 258 -48.83 14.30 8.54
CA SER A 258 -47.71 15.03 7.94
C SER A 258 -46.34 14.66 8.54
N ALA A 259 -46.25 14.39 9.84
CA ALA A 259 -45.02 13.96 10.52
C ALA A 259 -44.52 12.59 10.02
N GLN A 260 -45.41 11.60 9.90
CA GLN A 260 -45.07 10.27 9.39
C GLN A 260 -44.66 10.34 7.90
N ILE A 261 -45.35 11.14 7.10
CA ILE A 261 -45.00 11.36 5.68
C ILE A 261 -43.60 11.99 5.57
N ARG A 262 -43.28 13.00 6.38
CA ARG A 262 -41.94 13.63 6.42
C ARG A 262 -40.86 12.62 6.82
N ALA A 263 -41.11 11.77 7.82
CA ALA A 263 -40.18 10.75 8.26
C ALA A 263 -39.91 9.71 7.15
N LYS A 264 -40.94 9.20 6.46
CA LYS A 264 -40.79 8.25 5.33
C LYS A 264 -40.05 8.89 4.15
N ARG A 265 -40.32 10.17 3.81
CA ARG A 265 -39.55 10.92 2.80
C ARG A 265 -38.08 11.05 3.20
N ALA A 266 -37.82 11.40 4.46
CA ALA A 266 -36.46 11.52 4.98
C ALA A 266 -35.70 10.18 4.93
N PHE A 267 -36.35 9.08 5.34
CA PHE A 267 -35.78 7.74 5.25
C PHE A 267 -35.45 7.34 3.81
N LYS A 268 -36.37 7.55 2.86
CA LYS A 268 -36.14 7.26 1.43
C LYS A 268 -34.94 8.03 0.88
N ARG A 269 -34.81 9.32 1.20
CA ARG A 269 -33.63 10.12 0.82
C ARG A 269 -32.35 9.61 1.49
N LYS A 270 -32.42 9.27 2.78
CA LYS A 270 -31.27 8.74 3.54
C LYS A 270 -30.80 7.42 2.96
N SER A 271 -31.70 6.48 2.66
CA SER A 271 -31.37 5.18 2.06
C SER A 271 -30.59 5.34 0.74
N ARG A 272 -31.04 6.23 -0.16
CA ARG A 272 -30.34 6.53 -1.42
C ARG A 272 -28.97 7.17 -1.19
N ARG A 273 -28.89 8.15 -0.29
CA ARG A 273 -27.62 8.83 0.06
C ARG A 273 -26.61 7.89 0.69
N SER A 274 -27.04 7.04 1.63
CA SER A 274 -26.17 6.05 2.29
C SER A 274 -25.65 5.01 1.29
N ALA A 275 -26.49 4.54 0.37
CA ALA A 275 -26.08 3.59 -0.66
C ALA A 275 -25.12 4.23 -1.68
N LEU A 276 -25.40 5.45 -2.14
CA LEU A 276 -24.49 6.20 -3.01
C LEU A 276 -23.15 6.48 -2.30
N ALA A 277 -23.18 6.83 -1.01
CA ALA A 277 -21.97 7.04 -0.23
C ALA A 277 -21.13 5.76 -0.14
N ALA A 278 -21.72 4.60 0.12
CA ALA A 278 -21.01 3.33 0.13
C ALA A 278 -20.44 2.94 -1.25
N LEU A 279 -21.18 3.21 -2.33
CA LEU A 279 -20.69 3.02 -3.69
C LEU A 279 -19.49 3.93 -4.00
N MET A 280 -19.60 5.22 -3.68
CA MET A 280 -18.51 6.18 -3.85
C MET A 280 -17.28 5.78 -3.03
N ALA A 281 -17.47 5.29 -1.81
CA ALA A 281 -16.38 4.76 -0.99
C ALA A 281 -15.66 3.59 -1.67
N ALA A 282 -16.41 2.62 -2.23
CA ALA A 282 -15.82 1.51 -2.97
C ALA A 282 -15.05 1.99 -4.22
N ILE A 283 -15.64 2.92 -5.00
CA ILE A 283 -14.99 3.50 -6.19
C ILE A 283 -13.68 4.20 -5.81
N VAL A 284 -13.68 5.02 -4.76
CA VAL A 284 -12.46 5.73 -4.30
C VAL A 284 -11.37 4.74 -3.92
N VAL A 285 -11.69 3.67 -3.18
CA VAL A 285 -10.70 2.65 -2.79
C VAL A 285 -10.18 1.92 -4.02
N ILE A 286 -11.06 1.48 -4.94
CA ILE A 286 -10.66 0.79 -6.17
C ILE A 286 -9.75 1.68 -7.02
N LEU A 287 -10.15 2.94 -7.27
CA LEU A 287 -9.34 3.88 -8.05
C LEU A 287 -7.99 4.16 -7.38
N THR A 288 -7.94 4.25 -6.05
CA THR A 288 -6.69 4.45 -5.33
C THR A 288 -5.75 3.24 -5.49
N LEU A 289 -6.28 2.02 -5.37
CA LEU A 289 -5.50 0.79 -5.44
C LEU A 289 -5.20 0.31 -6.87
N THR A 290 -5.85 0.89 -7.88
CA THR A 290 -5.60 0.60 -9.30
C THR A 290 -4.88 1.77 -9.98
N ALA A 291 -5.60 2.83 -10.32
CA ALA A 291 -5.06 4.00 -10.98
C ALA A 291 -4.01 4.72 -10.11
N GLY A 292 -4.25 4.88 -8.80
CA GLY A 292 -3.30 5.51 -7.89
C GLY A 292 -1.97 4.75 -7.81
N VAL A 293 -2.02 3.43 -7.65
CA VAL A 293 -0.83 2.56 -7.67
C VAL A 293 -0.16 2.55 -9.05
N SER A 294 -0.93 2.55 -10.13
CA SER A 294 -0.41 2.59 -11.50
C SER A 294 0.37 3.88 -11.77
N LEU A 295 -0.20 5.04 -11.40
CA LEU A 295 0.46 6.34 -11.51
C LEU A 295 1.76 6.40 -10.70
N MET A 296 1.80 5.74 -9.54
CA MET A 296 3.00 5.63 -8.72
C MET A 296 4.08 4.73 -9.32
N ASN A 297 3.72 3.82 -10.22
CA ASN A 297 4.62 2.86 -10.85
C ASN A 297 4.99 3.23 -12.30
N ILE A 298 4.65 4.45 -12.76
CA ILE A 298 5.10 4.95 -14.05
C ILE A 298 6.62 5.08 -14.01
N LYS A 299 7.29 4.19 -14.74
CA LYS A 299 8.75 4.24 -14.90
C LYS A 299 9.09 5.42 -15.82
N PRO A 300 10.12 6.23 -15.47
CA PRO A 300 10.60 7.28 -16.36
C PRO A 300 10.95 6.73 -17.74
N THR A 301 10.50 7.40 -18.79
CA THR A 301 10.90 7.06 -20.16
C THR A 301 12.36 7.43 -20.35
N LEU A 302 13.15 6.47 -20.84
CA LEU A 302 14.55 6.69 -21.15
C LEU A 302 14.65 7.57 -22.41
N THR A 303 15.62 8.50 -22.43
CA THR A 303 15.94 9.27 -23.63
C THR A 303 16.23 8.34 -24.82
N PRO A 304 15.75 8.66 -26.04
CA PRO A 304 15.98 7.81 -27.20
C PRO A 304 17.48 7.74 -27.53
N PRO A 305 17.96 6.65 -28.14
CA PRO A 305 19.35 6.55 -28.58
C PRO A 305 19.68 7.60 -29.64
N GLU A 306 20.83 8.23 -29.47
CA GLU A 306 21.42 9.18 -30.39
C GLU A 306 22.26 8.47 -31.46
N PRO A 307 22.41 9.07 -32.66
CA PRO A 307 23.28 8.54 -33.70
C PRO A 307 24.76 8.67 -33.32
N TYR A 308 25.58 7.79 -33.90
CA TYR A 308 27.04 7.85 -33.85
C TYR A 308 27.61 7.24 -35.13
N GLU A 309 28.88 7.52 -35.43
CA GLU A 309 29.55 6.97 -36.60
C GLU A 309 30.13 5.59 -36.28
N LEU A 310 29.91 4.60 -37.16
CA LEU A 310 30.45 3.26 -37.00
C LEU A 310 31.19 2.85 -38.27
N HIS A 311 32.52 2.78 -38.18
CA HIS A 311 33.40 2.35 -39.28
C HIS A 311 34.43 1.35 -38.75
N ASP A 312 34.65 0.25 -39.49
CA ASP A 312 35.65 -0.77 -39.21
C ASP A 312 35.66 -1.28 -37.75
N GLY A 313 34.48 -1.45 -37.15
CA GLY A 313 34.34 -1.94 -35.78
C GLY A 313 34.72 -0.92 -34.70
N VAL A 314 34.79 0.37 -35.05
CA VAL A 314 35.02 1.48 -34.11
C VAL A 314 33.82 2.42 -34.14
N ALA A 315 33.13 2.52 -33.00
CA ALA A 315 32.12 3.53 -32.77
C ALA A 315 32.79 4.85 -32.40
N THR A 316 32.43 5.93 -33.08
CA THR A 316 32.98 7.28 -32.90
C THR A 316 31.87 8.26 -32.51
N ILE A 317 32.07 8.94 -31.38
CA ILE A 317 31.15 9.93 -30.83
C ILE A 317 31.89 11.26 -30.68
N ASN A 318 31.40 12.32 -31.32
CA ASN A 318 32.05 13.64 -31.29
C ASN A 318 31.74 14.40 -29.99
N PHE A 319 32.71 15.09 -29.41
CA PHE A 319 32.51 15.85 -28.17
C PHE A 319 31.44 16.93 -28.30
N VAL A 320 31.28 17.53 -29.48
CA VAL A 320 30.24 18.54 -29.75
C VAL A 320 28.85 18.00 -29.42
N GLN A 321 28.59 16.71 -29.67
CA GLN A 321 27.32 16.06 -29.38
C GLN A 321 27.08 15.84 -27.88
N ILE A 322 28.15 15.63 -27.10
CA ILE A 322 28.05 15.12 -25.72
C ILE A 322 28.59 16.09 -24.64
N SER A 323 28.84 17.35 -25.00
CA SER A 323 29.57 18.31 -24.16
C SER A 323 28.69 19.23 -23.31
N ASP A 324 27.37 19.11 -23.44
CA ASP A 324 26.34 19.95 -22.78
C ASP A 324 26.16 19.66 -21.28
N GLY A 325 26.70 18.53 -20.80
CA GLY A 325 26.60 18.12 -19.40
C GLY A 325 25.45 17.16 -19.10
N HIS A 326 24.68 16.75 -20.11
CA HIS A 326 23.54 15.86 -19.96
C HIS A 326 23.89 14.39 -20.25
N LEU A 327 22.95 13.50 -19.93
CA LEU A 327 23.06 12.08 -20.19
C LEU A 327 22.73 11.74 -21.64
N HIS A 328 23.75 11.37 -22.41
CA HIS A 328 23.60 10.89 -23.79
C HIS A 328 23.49 9.38 -23.82
N ARG A 329 22.56 8.86 -24.60
CA ARG A 329 22.35 7.42 -24.77
C ARG A 329 22.63 7.01 -26.20
N PHE A 330 23.25 5.86 -26.37
CA PHE A 330 23.52 5.24 -27.65
C PHE A 330 23.07 3.79 -27.64
N GLN A 331 22.82 3.25 -28.82
CA GLN A 331 22.39 1.86 -29.00
C GLN A 331 23.30 1.15 -29.98
N TYR A 332 23.84 0.01 -29.57
CA TYR A 332 24.70 -0.84 -30.38
C TYR A 332 24.05 -2.22 -30.52
N LYS A 333 24.12 -2.82 -31.71
CA LYS A 333 23.70 -4.21 -31.92
C LYS A 333 24.93 -5.10 -31.95
N ALA A 334 25.08 -5.95 -30.94
CA ALA A 334 26.18 -6.89 -30.83
C ALA A 334 26.13 -7.95 -31.93
N LYS A 335 27.26 -8.63 -32.15
CA LYS A 335 27.40 -9.70 -33.17
C LYS A 335 26.40 -10.85 -33.00
N ASP A 336 26.03 -11.15 -31.76
CA ASP A 336 25.04 -12.18 -31.44
C ASP A 336 23.58 -11.72 -31.63
N GLY A 337 23.38 -10.48 -32.11
CA GLY A 337 22.08 -9.87 -32.37
C GLY A 337 21.50 -9.10 -31.19
N THR A 338 22.12 -9.15 -30.01
CA THR A 338 21.64 -8.47 -28.80
C THR A 338 21.70 -6.95 -28.97
N VAL A 339 20.60 -6.26 -28.68
CA VAL A 339 20.53 -4.79 -28.70
C VAL A 339 21.00 -4.27 -27.36
N MET A 340 22.20 -3.71 -27.35
CA MET A 340 22.84 -3.12 -26.18
C MET A 340 22.67 -1.61 -26.19
N ARG A 341 22.72 -1.01 -25.00
CA ARG A 341 22.72 0.44 -24.84
C ARG A 341 23.92 0.85 -23.99
N PHE A 342 24.51 1.99 -24.30
CA PHE A 342 25.54 2.62 -23.47
C PHE A 342 25.24 4.10 -23.30
N ILE A 343 25.75 4.67 -22.22
CA ILE A 343 25.53 6.06 -21.85
C ILE A 343 26.86 6.78 -21.71
N ILE A 344 26.85 8.07 -22.04
CA ILE A 344 27.98 8.97 -21.92
C ILE A 344 27.49 10.23 -21.23
N ILE A 345 28.26 10.71 -20.25
CA ILE A 345 28.00 11.98 -19.58
C ILE A 345 29.29 12.71 -19.24
N LYS A 346 29.30 14.03 -19.42
CA LYS A 346 30.41 14.88 -19.01
C LYS A 346 30.41 15.08 -17.51
N LYS A 347 31.54 14.80 -16.85
CA LYS A 347 31.74 14.95 -15.42
C LYS A 347 32.19 16.37 -15.06
N ASN A 348 32.03 16.71 -13.78
CA ASN A 348 32.67 17.88 -13.19
C ASN A 348 34.19 17.75 -13.33
N GLY A 349 34.83 18.71 -14.01
CA GLY A 349 36.26 18.68 -14.34
C GLY A 349 36.57 18.30 -15.80
N GLY A 350 35.56 18.09 -16.66
CA GLY A 350 35.73 17.92 -18.11
C GLY A 350 36.04 16.51 -18.59
N ALA A 351 36.22 15.55 -17.68
CA ALA A 351 36.30 14.13 -18.00
C ALA A 351 34.93 13.55 -18.41
N TYR A 352 34.90 12.39 -19.04
CA TYR A 352 33.67 11.71 -19.44
C TYR A 352 33.45 10.43 -18.61
N GLY A 353 32.21 10.19 -18.20
CA GLY A 353 31.74 8.92 -17.69
C GLY A 353 31.13 8.12 -18.83
N VAL A 354 31.66 6.92 -19.07
CA VAL A 354 31.22 6.02 -20.14
C VAL A 354 30.97 4.65 -19.53
N GLY A 355 29.83 4.04 -19.87
CA GLY A 355 29.47 2.71 -19.42
C GLY A 355 28.18 2.21 -20.07
N LEU A 356 27.85 0.93 -19.88
CA LEU A 356 26.60 0.36 -20.38
C LEU A 356 25.41 1.02 -19.68
N ASP A 357 24.27 1.10 -20.38
CA ASP A 357 22.96 1.45 -19.81
C ASP A 357 22.40 0.26 -19.01
N ALA A 358 23.25 -0.36 -18.18
CA ALA A 358 23.00 -1.53 -17.36
C ALA A 358 23.85 -1.48 -16.07
N CYS A 359 23.47 -2.25 -15.05
CA CYS A 359 24.25 -2.42 -13.81
C CYS A 359 24.24 -3.85 -13.30
N GLU A 360 25.18 -4.17 -12.43
CA GLU A 360 25.33 -5.51 -11.83
C GLU A 360 24.10 -5.93 -11.00
N ASN A 361 23.45 -4.97 -10.32
CA ASN A 361 22.31 -5.26 -9.43
C ASN A 361 20.96 -5.32 -10.15
N CYS A 362 20.79 -4.53 -11.21
CA CYS A 362 19.48 -4.26 -11.82
C CYS A 362 19.35 -4.75 -13.26
N GLY A 363 20.44 -5.18 -13.88
CA GLY A 363 20.49 -5.54 -15.29
C GLY A 363 20.34 -4.32 -16.20
N ASP A 364 19.71 -4.52 -17.35
CA ASP A 364 19.54 -3.55 -18.44
C ASP A 364 18.41 -2.50 -18.24
N ALA A 365 17.99 -2.29 -16.99
CA ALA A 365 16.91 -1.35 -16.68
C ALA A 365 17.16 0.07 -17.23
N GLY A 366 18.43 0.47 -17.30
CA GLY A 366 18.89 1.77 -17.79
C GLY A 366 18.85 2.89 -16.76
N TYR A 367 19.29 4.08 -17.20
CA TYR A 367 19.45 5.27 -16.36
C TYR A 367 18.73 6.49 -16.91
N TYR A 368 18.20 7.34 -16.05
CA TYR A 368 17.60 8.60 -16.45
C TYR A 368 18.22 9.76 -15.67
N GLU A 369 18.22 10.93 -16.29
CA GLU A 369 18.65 12.16 -15.63
C GLU A 369 17.44 12.84 -14.97
N LYS A 370 17.59 13.26 -13.72
CA LYS A 370 16.60 14.05 -13.00
C LYS A 370 17.29 14.94 -11.97
N ASP A 371 16.96 16.23 -11.96
CA ASP A 371 17.52 17.22 -11.03
C ASP A 371 19.07 17.23 -11.01
N GLY A 372 19.70 17.06 -12.19
CA GLY A 372 21.16 16.99 -12.35
C GLY A 372 21.82 15.71 -11.80
N LYS A 373 21.03 14.70 -11.45
CA LYS A 373 21.50 13.39 -10.98
C LYS A 373 21.18 12.31 -12.01
N ILE A 374 22.04 11.30 -12.08
CA ILE A 374 21.80 10.10 -12.89
C ILE A 374 21.21 9.03 -11.97
N ILE A 375 20.05 8.49 -12.33
CA ILE A 375 19.29 7.59 -11.46
C ILE A 375 19.02 6.28 -12.20
N CYS A 376 19.24 5.15 -11.53
CA CYS A 376 18.89 3.83 -12.10
C CYS A 376 17.37 3.67 -12.15
N ARG A 377 16.83 3.31 -13.33
CA ARG A 377 15.39 3.16 -13.58
C ARG A 377 14.69 2.06 -12.75
N LYS A 378 15.45 1.14 -12.15
CA LYS A 378 14.91 0.01 -11.37
C LYS A 378 15.09 0.18 -9.86
N CYS A 379 16.28 0.55 -9.39
CA CYS A 379 16.57 0.71 -7.95
C CYS A 379 16.27 2.13 -7.43
N ASP A 380 16.02 3.11 -8.31
CA ASP A 380 15.87 4.55 -7.98
C ASP A 380 17.04 5.13 -7.17
N VAL A 381 18.19 4.45 -7.18
CA VAL A 381 19.43 4.93 -6.57
C VAL A 381 20.02 6.01 -7.47
N ALA A 382 20.24 7.19 -6.88
CA ALA A 382 21.00 8.26 -7.51
C ALA A 382 22.50 7.92 -7.50
N ILE A 383 23.10 7.95 -8.67
CA ILE A 383 24.50 7.63 -8.92
C ILE A 383 25.32 8.91 -8.82
N ASN A 384 26.47 8.82 -8.14
CA ASN A 384 27.42 9.91 -8.11
C ASN A 384 28.06 10.07 -9.50
N LEU A 385 27.95 11.25 -10.09
CA LEU A 385 28.47 11.54 -11.44
C LEU A 385 29.96 11.20 -11.59
N ALA A 386 30.75 11.42 -10.52
CA ALA A 386 32.18 11.14 -10.52
C ALA A 386 32.48 9.64 -10.65
N THR A 387 31.60 8.77 -10.14
CA THR A 387 31.79 7.31 -10.11
C THR A 387 31.34 6.60 -11.38
N ILE A 388 30.69 7.31 -12.32
CA ILE A 388 30.32 6.73 -13.62
C ILE A 388 31.58 6.38 -14.40
N GLY A 389 31.78 5.11 -14.76
CA GLY A 389 33.02 4.59 -15.33
C GLY A 389 33.87 3.76 -14.36
N PHE A 390 33.44 3.64 -13.10
CA PHE A 390 33.98 2.67 -12.13
C PHE A 390 32.98 1.53 -11.91
N LYS A 391 33.49 0.33 -11.59
CA LYS A 391 32.65 -0.86 -11.35
C LYS A 391 31.92 -0.80 -10.00
N GLY A 392 30.85 -1.57 -9.87
CA GLY A 392 30.19 -1.90 -8.61
C GLY A 392 28.78 -1.31 -8.40
N GLY A 393 27.89 -2.12 -7.82
CA GLY A 393 26.57 -1.70 -7.34
C GLY A 393 25.60 -1.29 -8.46
N CYS A 394 24.87 -0.18 -8.26
CA CYS A 394 24.02 0.42 -9.31
C CYS A 394 24.81 1.35 -10.27
N ASN A 395 26.15 1.38 -10.30
CA ASN A 395 26.91 2.16 -11.31
C ASN A 395 26.81 1.54 -12.72
N PRO A 396 26.84 2.36 -13.80
CA PRO A 396 26.96 1.88 -15.18
C PRO A 396 28.17 0.97 -15.36
N ILE A 397 27.98 -0.20 -15.98
CA ILE A 397 29.07 -1.17 -16.18
C ILE A 397 30.11 -0.56 -17.13
N PRO A 398 31.36 -0.33 -16.68
CA PRO A 398 32.37 0.31 -17.51
C PRO A 398 32.96 -0.67 -18.52
N PHE A 399 33.42 -0.12 -19.64
CA PHE A 399 34.15 -0.83 -20.68
C PHE A 399 35.26 0.08 -21.27
N PRO A 400 36.28 -0.49 -21.94
CA PRO A 400 37.35 0.30 -22.53
C PRO A 400 36.87 1.33 -23.57
N TYR A 401 37.40 2.54 -23.49
CA TYR A 401 37.19 3.60 -24.50
C TYR A 401 38.43 4.50 -24.56
N LYS A 402 38.58 5.26 -25.64
CA LYS A 402 39.59 6.33 -25.76
C LYS A 402 38.89 7.67 -25.90
N ALA A 403 39.29 8.65 -25.11
CA ALA A 403 38.84 10.04 -25.22
C ALA A 403 40.02 10.94 -25.59
N GLY A 404 39.89 11.69 -26.68
CA GLY A 404 40.95 12.57 -27.18
C GLY A 404 40.67 13.05 -28.59
N GLY A 405 41.36 14.12 -29.03
CA GLY A 405 41.20 14.65 -30.38
C GLY A 405 39.77 15.08 -30.73
N GLY A 406 39.00 15.55 -29.75
CA GLY A 406 37.62 16.02 -29.93
C GLY A 406 36.55 14.92 -30.01
N LYS A 407 36.88 13.66 -29.72
CA LYS A 407 35.97 12.51 -29.83
C LYS A 407 36.22 11.42 -28.79
N ILE A 408 35.21 10.57 -28.61
CA ILE A 408 35.30 9.27 -27.93
C ILE A 408 35.28 8.17 -28.99
N THR A 409 36.21 7.23 -28.89
CA THR A 409 36.20 6.02 -29.72
C THR A 409 36.06 4.76 -28.85
N ILE A 410 35.22 3.84 -29.30
CA ILE A 410 34.89 2.59 -28.61
C ILE A 410 35.04 1.45 -29.62
N HIS A 411 35.84 0.44 -29.29
CA HIS A 411 35.93 -0.76 -30.13
C HIS A 411 34.71 -1.65 -29.89
N THR A 412 34.00 -2.04 -30.96
CA THR A 412 32.78 -2.84 -30.80
C THR A 412 33.04 -4.22 -30.22
N ALA A 413 34.25 -4.75 -30.38
CA ALA A 413 34.67 -6.01 -29.74
C ALA A 413 34.57 -5.95 -28.21
N ASP A 414 34.83 -4.79 -27.61
CA ASP A 414 34.72 -4.58 -26.16
C ASP A 414 33.25 -4.54 -25.70
N LEU A 415 32.33 -4.14 -26.58
CA LEU A 415 30.89 -4.18 -26.34
C LEU A 415 30.33 -5.59 -26.55
N ASP A 416 30.77 -6.29 -27.61
CA ASP A 416 30.33 -7.64 -27.97
C ASP A 416 30.47 -8.63 -26.79
N VAL A 417 31.59 -8.57 -26.06
CA VAL A 417 31.84 -9.47 -24.91
C VAL A 417 30.95 -9.19 -23.70
N LEU A 418 30.23 -8.05 -23.69
CA LEU A 418 29.34 -7.63 -22.61
C LEU A 418 27.84 -7.81 -22.95
N SER A 419 27.52 -8.44 -24.09
CA SER A 419 26.13 -8.62 -24.54
C SER A 419 25.25 -9.37 -23.54
N SER A 420 25.84 -10.25 -22.71
CA SER A 420 25.12 -11.02 -21.68
C SER A 420 24.42 -10.16 -20.63
N HIS A 421 24.82 -8.89 -20.44
CA HIS A 421 24.15 -7.97 -19.53
C HIS A 421 22.78 -7.46 -20.04
N PHE A 422 22.44 -7.75 -21.29
CA PHE A 422 21.20 -7.34 -21.97
C PHE A 422 20.34 -8.54 -22.40
N LYS A 423 20.51 -9.71 -21.77
CA LYS A 423 19.78 -10.95 -22.06
C LYS A 423 18.83 -11.37 -20.95
#